data_AF-N9MKR5-F1
#
_entry.id   AF-N9MKR5-F1
#
_cell.length_a   1.000
_cell.length_b   1.000
_cell.length_c   1.000
_cell.angle_alpha   90.00
_cell.angle_beta   90.00
_cell.angle_gamma   90.00
#
_symmetry.space_group_name_H-M   'P 1'
#
loop_
_entity.id
_entity.type
_entity.pdbx_description
1 polymer ?
#
loop_
_entity_poly.entity_id
_entity_poly.type
_entity_poly.pdbx_seq_one_letter_code
_entity_poly.pdbx_strand_id
1 'polypeptide(L)'
;MSEGKKFDGEKPRFSLIPGGVLPPVINVLEFGAKKYSEGNWRQVENARTRYFDAAHRHLDAWWNGESADPESGEHHLAHAICCLMFLMALDEPAKKLVPICKHNWQEATAAGDARRTFVCSKCPSQKSVSFNEEFLQP
;
A
#
# COMPACT_ATOMS: atom_id res chain seq x y z
N MET A 1 -5.79 -32.15 -27.93
CA MET A 1 -5.99 -31.45 -26.64
C MET A 1 -6.13 -29.97 -26.93
N SER A 2 -7.17 -29.31 -26.43
CA SER A 2 -7.33 -27.86 -26.59
C SER A 2 -6.47 -27.13 -25.56
N GLU A 3 -5.56 -26.28 -26.01
CA GLU A 3 -4.73 -25.44 -25.14
C GLU A 3 -5.57 -24.37 -24.44
N GLY A 4 -5.39 -24.23 -23.12
CA GLY A 4 -6.05 -23.17 -22.36
C GLY A 4 -5.43 -21.80 -22.66
N LYS A 5 -6.27 -20.79 -22.92
CA LYS A 5 -5.81 -19.40 -23.13
C LYS A 5 -5.99 -18.58 -21.85
N LYS A 6 -4.97 -17.84 -21.45
CA LYS A 6 -5.01 -16.87 -20.35
C LYS A 6 -4.49 -15.52 -20.83
N PHE A 7 -5.30 -14.48 -20.72
CA PHE A 7 -4.96 -13.12 -21.14
C PHE A 7 -4.51 -12.30 -19.93
N ASP A 8 -3.24 -12.45 -19.55
CA ASP A 8 -2.64 -11.73 -18.42
C ASP A 8 -1.36 -10.95 -18.79
N GLY A 9 -1.12 -10.72 -20.08
CA GLY A 9 0.04 -9.98 -20.58
C GLY A 9 0.19 -8.55 -20.03
N GLU A 10 -0.91 -7.91 -19.62
CA GLU A 10 -0.92 -6.58 -19.00
C GLU A 10 -0.99 -6.61 -17.46
N LYS A 11 -1.08 -7.81 -16.86
CA LYS A 11 -1.16 -7.93 -15.40
C LYS A 11 0.23 -7.86 -14.77
N PRO A 12 0.35 -7.31 -13.54
CA PRO A 12 1.61 -7.30 -12.82
C PRO A 12 2.23 -8.70 -12.70
N ARG A 13 3.52 -8.79 -13.00
CA ARG A 13 4.27 -10.05 -12.99
C ARG A 13 4.96 -10.24 -11.63
N PHE A 14 4.30 -10.95 -10.72
CA PHE A 14 4.91 -11.33 -9.43
C PHE A 14 6.20 -12.13 -9.59
N SER A 15 6.39 -12.81 -10.73
CA SER A 15 7.62 -13.52 -11.08
C SER A 15 8.85 -12.63 -11.24
N LEU A 16 8.70 -11.30 -11.29
CA LEU A 16 9.82 -10.36 -11.34
C LEU A 16 10.46 -10.11 -9.97
N ILE A 17 9.80 -10.52 -8.89
CA ILE A 17 10.38 -10.43 -7.55
C ILE A 17 11.46 -11.52 -7.44
N PRO A 18 12.73 -11.19 -7.12
CA PRO A 18 13.76 -12.19 -6.91
C PRO A 18 13.33 -13.22 -5.86
N GLY A 19 13.59 -14.50 -6.11
CA GLY A 19 13.23 -15.58 -5.19
C GLY A 19 13.87 -15.38 -3.81
N GLY A 20 13.12 -15.65 -2.74
CA GLY A 20 13.62 -15.63 -1.36
C GLY A 20 13.71 -14.25 -0.69
N VAL A 21 13.47 -13.14 -1.40
CA VAL A 21 13.58 -11.79 -0.79
C VAL A 21 12.34 -11.36 -0.01
N LEU A 22 11.17 -11.89 -0.40
CA LEU A 22 9.89 -11.49 0.20
C LEU A 22 9.63 -12.10 1.60
N PRO A 23 9.93 -13.39 1.86
CA PRO A 23 9.67 -13.98 3.18
C PRO A 23 10.33 -13.24 4.36
N PRO A 24 11.61 -12.81 4.30
CA PRO A 24 12.22 -12.02 5.38
C PRO A 24 11.47 -10.71 5.66
N VAL A 25 11.02 -10.02 4.61
CA VAL A 25 10.25 -8.76 4.77
C VAL A 25 8.91 -9.03 5.46
N ILE A 26 8.22 -10.11 5.06
CA ILE A 26 6.98 -10.54 5.72
C ILE A 26 7.24 -10.90 7.18
N ASN A 27 8.32 -11.62 7.49
CA ASN A 27 8.66 -11.99 8.86
C ASN A 27 8.92 -10.76 9.75
N VAL A 28 9.55 -9.70 9.22
CA VAL A 28 9.71 -8.42 9.93
C VAL A 28 8.35 -7.75 10.19
N LEU A 29 7.45 -7.75 9.19
CA LEU A 29 6.09 -7.22 9.38
C LEU A 29 5.30 -7.99 10.44
N GLU A 30 5.38 -9.32 10.42
CA GLU A 30 4.80 -10.23 11.42
C GLU A 30 5.39 -10.00 12.81
N PHE A 31 6.72 -9.85 12.91
CA PHE A 31 7.41 -9.52 14.15
C PHE A 31 6.90 -8.20 14.74
N GLY A 32 6.80 -7.15 13.92
CA GLY A 32 6.26 -5.86 14.32
C GLY A 32 4.79 -5.93 14.74
N ALA A 33 3.95 -6.66 13.99
CA ALA A 33 2.54 -6.84 14.31
C ALA A 33 2.34 -7.58 15.64
N LYS A 34 3.12 -8.63 15.90
CA LYS A 34 3.08 -9.37 17.18
C LYS A 34 3.55 -8.51 18.35
N LYS A 35 4.60 -7.71 18.16
CA LYS A 35 5.21 -6.88 19.22
C LYS A 35 4.41 -5.62 19.53
N TYR A 36 3.79 -5.02 18.53
CA TYR A 36 3.19 -3.69 18.64
C TYR A 36 1.70 -3.63 18.27
N SER A 37 1.07 -4.76 17.94
CA SER A 37 -0.25 -4.86 17.30
C SER A 37 -0.27 -4.48 15.82
N GLU A 38 -1.18 -5.12 15.08
CA GLU A 38 -1.42 -4.86 13.67
C GLU A 38 -1.74 -3.37 13.41
N GLY A 39 -1.12 -2.79 12.39
CA GLY A 39 -1.39 -1.41 11.99
C GLY A 39 -0.83 -0.32 12.92
N ASN A 40 -0.19 -0.67 14.03
CA ASN A 40 0.40 0.30 14.96
C ASN A 40 1.44 1.23 14.29
N TRP A 41 2.08 0.78 13.21
CA TRP A 41 3.04 1.58 12.43
C TRP A 41 2.46 2.91 11.93
N ARG A 42 1.13 3.01 11.76
CA ARG A 42 0.45 4.24 11.33
C ARG A 42 0.32 5.29 12.44
N GLN A 43 0.46 4.87 13.69
CA GLN A 43 0.22 5.71 14.88
C GLN A 43 1.52 6.28 15.46
N VAL A 44 2.67 5.97 14.85
CA VAL A 44 3.96 6.44 15.31
C VAL A 44 4.05 7.96 15.15
N GLU A 45 4.24 8.67 16.26
CA GLU A 45 4.52 10.11 16.23
C GLU A 45 5.81 10.38 15.46
N ASN A 46 5.80 11.40 14.60
CA ASN A 46 6.93 11.73 13.72
C ASN A 46 7.38 10.54 12.85
N ALA A 47 6.44 9.69 12.44
CA ALA A 47 6.69 8.44 11.71
C ALA A 47 7.68 8.60 10.54
N ARG A 48 7.57 9.68 9.75
CA ARG A 48 8.47 9.91 8.60
C ARG A 48 9.95 9.95 9.02
N THR A 49 10.29 10.78 10.01
CA THR A 49 11.66 10.86 10.53
C THR A 49 12.08 9.55 11.18
N ARG A 50 11.21 8.95 12.01
CA ARG A 50 11.55 7.74 12.75
C ARG A 50 11.80 6.53 11.86
N TYR A 51 11.00 6.34 10.81
CA TYR A 51 11.21 5.28 9.82
C TYR A 51 12.38 5.58 8.90
N PHE A 52 12.63 6.84 8.55
CA PHE A 52 13.83 7.23 7.82
C PHE A 52 15.10 6.87 8.59
N ASP A 53 15.18 7.26 9.87
CA ASP A 53 16.34 6.96 10.71
C ASP A 53 16.49 5.46 10.97
N ALA A 54 15.38 4.73 11.16
CA ALA A 54 15.41 3.28 11.33
C ALA A 54 15.92 2.58 10.07
N ALA A 55 15.43 2.96 8.89
CA ALA A 55 15.92 2.42 7.62
C ALA A 55 17.43 2.62 7.49
N HIS A 56 17.93 3.82 7.78
CA HIS A 56 19.36 4.13 7.69
C HIS A 56 20.19 3.34 8.69
N ARG A 57 19.75 3.14 9.93
CA ARG A 57 20.48 2.28 10.89
C ARG A 57 20.62 0.83 10.39
N HIS A 58 19.59 0.27 9.77
CA HIS A 58 19.69 -1.07 9.19
C HIS A 58 20.58 -1.09 7.94
N LEU A 59 20.51 -0.05 7.09
CA LEU A 59 21.40 0.09 5.94
C LEU A 59 22.86 0.23 6.37
N ASP A 60 23.15 1.03 7.40
CA ASP A 60 24.49 1.23 7.95
C ASP A 60 25.04 -0.07 8.56
N ALA A 61 24.24 -0.80 9.34
CA ALA A 61 24.65 -2.10 9.89
C ALA A 61 24.99 -3.10 8.77
N TRP A 62 24.13 -3.19 7.76
CA TRP A 62 24.38 -4.00 6.57
C TRP A 62 25.65 -3.58 5.82
N TRP A 63 25.85 -2.27 5.63
CA TRP A 63 27.02 -1.72 4.96
C TRP A 63 28.33 -2.06 5.71
N ASN A 64 28.27 -2.16 7.03
CA ASN A 64 29.39 -2.55 7.89
C ASN A 64 29.55 -4.08 8.05
N GLY A 65 28.79 -4.88 7.30
CA GLY A 65 28.96 -6.34 7.21
C GLY A 65 28.03 -7.16 8.11
N GLU A 66 27.10 -6.53 8.83
CA GLU A 66 26.09 -7.27 9.59
C GLU A 66 25.02 -7.85 8.65
N SER A 67 24.67 -9.11 8.85
CA SER A 67 23.68 -9.80 8.00
C SER A 67 22.27 -9.70 8.59
N ALA A 68 22.14 -9.90 9.90
CA ALA A 68 20.86 -10.06 10.57
C ALA A 68 20.73 -9.16 11.80
N ASP A 69 19.55 -8.60 11.97
CA ASP A 69 19.16 -7.83 13.14
C ASP A 69 19.12 -8.73 14.39
N PRO A 70 19.77 -8.35 15.50
CA PRO A 70 19.91 -9.21 16.68
C PRO A 70 18.60 -9.44 17.44
N GLU A 71 17.59 -8.57 17.25
CA GLU A 71 16.31 -8.69 17.94
C GLU A 71 15.38 -9.71 17.26
N SER A 72 15.29 -9.63 15.94
CA SER A 72 14.38 -10.45 15.14
C SER A 72 15.05 -11.69 14.52
N GLY A 73 16.37 -11.68 14.35
CA GLY A 73 17.11 -12.67 13.57
C GLY A 73 16.92 -12.53 12.04
N GLU A 74 16.19 -11.52 11.58
CA GLU A 74 15.92 -11.29 10.16
C GLU A 74 16.93 -10.34 9.51
N HIS A 75 17.06 -10.40 8.19
CA HIS A 75 18.07 -9.65 7.46
C HIS A 75 17.91 -8.12 7.62
N HIS A 76 19.00 -7.37 7.79
CA HIS A 76 18.93 -5.90 7.95
C HIS A 76 18.22 -5.21 6.77
N LEU A 77 18.51 -5.64 5.54
CA LEU A 77 17.79 -5.12 4.36
C LEU A 77 16.28 -5.40 4.39
N ALA A 78 15.82 -6.48 5.03
CA ALA A 78 14.38 -6.74 5.17
C ALA A 78 13.72 -5.69 6.09
N HIS A 79 14.39 -5.31 7.18
CA HIS A 79 13.96 -4.20 8.04
C HIS A 79 13.98 -2.85 7.33
N ALA A 80 15.03 -2.58 6.55
CA ALA A 80 15.10 -1.37 5.74
C ALA A 80 13.94 -1.30 4.73
N ILE A 81 13.66 -2.40 4.01
CA ILE A 81 12.52 -2.49 3.09
C ILE A 81 11.20 -2.25 3.84
N CYS A 82 11.00 -2.86 5.01
CA CYS A 82 9.80 -2.66 5.83
C CYS A 82 9.60 -1.17 6.19
N CYS A 83 10.66 -0.49 6.62
CA CYS A 83 10.62 0.96 6.90
C CYS A 83 10.28 1.77 5.64
N LEU A 84 10.87 1.45 4.50
CA LEU A 84 10.60 2.12 3.22
C LEU A 84 9.15 1.90 2.74
N MET A 85 8.58 0.71 2.97
CA MET A 85 7.17 0.43 2.70
C MET A 85 6.25 1.31 3.56
N PHE A 86 6.57 1.48 4.85
CA PHE A 86 5.80 2.39 5.71
C PHE A 86 5.92 3.84 5.26
N LEU A 87 7.12 4.30 4.89
CA LEU A 87 7.32 5.64 4.35
C LEU A 87 6.51 5.86 3.07
N MET A 88 6.56 4.92 2.12
CA MET A 88 5.78 4.98 0.88
C MET A 88 4.27 5.03 1.18
N ALA A 89 3.79 4.22 2.11
CA ALA A 89 2.39 4.22 2.50
C ALA A 89 1.95 5.51 3.23
N LEU A 90 2.86 6.17 3.95
CA LEU A 90 2.62 7.48 4.57
C LEU A 90 2.74 8.65 3.58
N ASP A 91 3.48 8.46 2.48
CA ASP A 91 3.65 9.46 1.43
C ASP A 91 2.53 9.40 0.39
N GLU A 92 1.89 8.23 0.22
CA GLU A 92 0.65 8.14 -0.53
C GLU A 92 -0.37 9.13 0.06
N PRO A 93 -0.88 10.08 -0.75
CA PRO A 93 -1.88 11.00 -0.28
C PRO A 93 -3.06 10.15 0.17
N ALA A 94 -3.39 10.21 1.47
CA ALA A 94 -4.60 9.61 2.00
C ALA A 94 -5.71 9.91 1.00
N LYS A 95 -6.31 8.87 0.40
CA LYS A 95 -7.36 9.02 -0.63
C LYS A 95 -8.27 10.13 -0.15
N LYS A 96 -8.14 11.33 -0.74
CA LYS A 96 -8.89 12.48 -0.27
C LYS A 96 -10.32 12.06 -0.51
N LEU A 97 -11.03 11.75 0.57
CA LEU A 97 -12.46 11.60 0.52
C LEU A 97 -12.93 12.97 0.04
N VAL A 98 -13.26 13.07 -1.24
CA VAL A 98 -13.91 14.26 -1.76
C VAL A 98 -15.17 14.38 -0.92
N PRO A 99 -15.32 15.43 -0.08
CA PRO A 99 -16.46 15.52 0.81
C PRO A 99 -17.72 15.45 -0.04
N ILE A 100 -18.53 14.42 0.21
CA ILE A 100 -19.75 14.20 -0.53
C ILE A 100 -20.74 15.26 -0.03
N CYS A 101 -21.13 16.20 -0.91
CA CYS A 101 -22.15 17.19 -0.58
C CYS A 101 -23.51 16.51 -0.42
N LYS A 102 -24.38 17.07 0.42
CA LYS A 102 -25.75 16.57 0.71
C LYS A 102 -26.76 16.78 -0.43
N HIS A 103 -26.29 17.06 -1.64
CA HIS A 103 -27.13 17.22 -2.81
C HIS A 103 -27.43 15.86 -3.45
N ASN A 104 -28.34 15.85 -4.42
CA ASN A 104 -28.62 14.64 -5.18
C ASN A 104 -27.48 14.34 -6.15
N TRP A 105 -27.05 13.09 -6.16
CA TRP A 105 -26.02 12.57 -7.05
C TRP A 105 -26.62 11.63 -8.08
N GLN A 106 -26.08 11.68 -9.30
CA GLN A 106 -26.49 10.84 -10.41
C GLN A 106 -25.27 10.19 -11.03
N GLU A 107 -25.44 8.97 -11.54
CA GLU A 107 -24.41 8.28 -12.30
C GLU A 107 -24.25 8.95 -13.67
N ALA A 108 -23.02 9.34 -14.00
CA ALA A 108 -22.65 9.82 -15.32
C ALA A 108 -22.57 8.65 -16.30
N THR A 109 -22.71 8.95 -17.59
CA THR A 109 -22.53 7.97 -18.67
C THR A 109 -21.18 7.25 -18.57
N ALA A 110 -21.19 5.93 -18.73
CA ALA A 110 -19.99 5.10 -18.60
C ALA A 110 -18.86 5.54 -19.56
N ALA A 111 -17.66 5.75 -19.01
CA ALA A 111 -16.48 6.17 -19.77
C ALA A 111 -15.64 4.99 -20.31
N GLY A 112 -16.08 3.74 -20.09
CA GLY A 112 -15.36 2.54 -20.54
C GLY A 112 -14.11 2.21 -19.70
N ASP A 113 -13.91 2.85 -18.56
CA ASP A 113 -12.70 2.80 -17.72
C ASP A 113 -12.81 1.86 -16.50
N ALA A 114 -13.73 0.88 -16.55
CA ALA A 114 -14.07 -0.03 -15.45
C ALA A 114 -14.46 0.65 -14.12
N ARG A 115 -14.86 1.93 -14.20
CA ARG A 115 -15.32 2.73 -13.06
C ARG A 115 -16.71 3.28 -13.31
N ARG A 116 -17.40 3.57 -12.22
CA ARG A 116 -18.68 4.29 -12.21
C ARG A 116 -18.44 5.67 -11.66
N THR A 117 -18.77 6.71 -12.42
CA THR A 117 -18.59 8.10 -12.01
C THR A 117 -19.93 8.69 -11.63
N PHE A 118 -20.00 9.30 -10.44
CA PHE A 118 -21.15 10.00 -9.93
C PHE A 118 -20.88 11.50 -9.93
N VAL A 119 -21.83 12.28 -10.40
CA VAL A 119 -21.77 13.75 -10.45
C VAL A 119 -22.88 14.36 -9.61
N CYS A 120 -22.56 15.47 -8.95
CA CYS A 120 -23.54 16.24 -8.20
C CYS A 120 -24.36 17.11 -9.14
N SER A 121 -25.67 17.15 -8.93
CA SER A 121 -26.60 18.00 -9.71
C SER A 121 -26.49 19.51 -9.42
N LYS A 122 -25.81 19.91 -8.35
CA LYS A 122 -25.81 21.29 -7.82
C LYS A 122 -24.43 21.92 -7.61
N CYS A 123 -23.35 21.16 -7.70
CA CYS A 123 -21.99 21.70 -7.59
C CYS A 123 -21.01 20.89 -8.43
N PRO A 124 -19.78 21.39 -8.67
CA PRO A 124 -18.78 20.72 -9.52
C PRO A 124 -18.19 19.42 -8.95
N SER A 125 -18.78 18.86 -7.89
CA SER A 125 -18.26 17.67 -7.23
C SER A 125 -18.55 16.41 -8.05
N GLN A 126 -17.55 15.55 -8.18
CA GLN A 126 -17.66 14.24 -8.81
C GLN A 126 -16.90 13.19 -7.99
N LYS A 127 -17.35 11.93 -8.04
CA LYS A 127 -16.69 10.79 -7.39
C LYS A 127 -16.72 9.57 -8.31
N SER A 128 -15.57 8.95 -8.52
CA SER A 128 -15.49 7.66 -9.20
C SER A 128 -15.31 6.53 -8.20
N VAL A 129 -16.10 5.47 -8.35
CA VAL A 129 -16.00 4.23 -7.56
C VAL A 129 -15.71 3.06 -8.48
N SER A 130 -15.16 1.98 -7.93
CA SER A 130 -14.96 0.73 -8.67
C SER A 130 -16.32 0.15 -9.09
N PHE A 131 -16.39 -0.60 -10.19
CA PHE A 131 -17.65 -1.16 -10.67
C PHE A 131 -18.42 -1.99 -9.62
N ASN A 132 -17.69 -2.71 -8.76
CA ASN A 132 -18.25 -3.57 -7.69
C ASN A 132 -18.46 -2.84 -6.35
N GLU A 133 -18.22 -1.53 -6.28
CA GLU A 133 -18.33 -0.74 -5.06
C GLU A 133 -19.59 0.14 -5.10
N GLU A 134 -20.41 0.09 -4.04
CA GLU A 134 -21.59 0.94 -3.94
C GLU A 134 -21.21 2.37 -3.56
N PHE A 135 -21.80 3.36 -4.26
CA PHE A 135 -21.71 4.75 -3.85
C PHE A 135 -22.80 5.06 -2.81
N LEU A 136 -22.42 5.01 -1.53
CA LEU A 136 -23.28 5.46 -0.44
C LEU A 136 -23.46 6.98 -0.52
N GLN A 137 -24.66 7.41 -0.93
CA GLN A 137 -25.09 8.81 -0.89
C GLN A 137 -25.28 9.24 0.58
N PRO A 138 -25.00 10.50 0.93
CA PRO A 138 -25.24 11.03 2.27
C PRO A 138 -26.73 11.13 2.62
#